data_AF-A0A9D3UFR1-F1
#
_entry.id   AF-A0A9D3UFR1-F1
#
_cell.length_a   1.000
_cell.length_b   1.000
_cell.length_c   1.000
_cell.angle_alpha   90.00
_cell.angle_beta   90.00
_cell.angle_gamma   90.00
#
_symmetry.space_group_name_H-M   'P 1'
#
loop_
_entity.id
_entity.type
_entity.pdbx_description
1 polymer ?
#
loop_
_entity_poly.entity_id
_entity_poly.type
_entity_poly.pdbx_seq_one_letter_code
_entity_poly.pdbx_strand_id
1 'polypeptide(L)'
;MSYPFKFGYKSVPLIIVWLMTLFGSSFIQDLAFDLSFSTFSGDNIYNFGELLAHPIIKSLLGTKVGYFYYILQSVNSWNLAHYEELCHMHSAALSAQPALIKNEKKLLEKINILCLMEIIFNYPFDDRTILLKLIAERTKLSIEDVEYLLMKSLSL
;
A
#
# COMPACT_ATOMS: atom_id res chain seq x y z
N MET A 1 5.75 -42.49 -10.60
CA MET A 1 4.52 -41.79 -10.17
C MET A 1 4.82 -40.31 -10.04
N SER A 2 4.58 -39.53 -11.11
CA SER A 2 4.77 -38.08 -11.12
C SER A 2 3.48 -37.41 -10.66
N TYR A 3 3.51 -36.68 -9.55
CA TYR A 3 2.40 -35.81 -9.14
C TYR A 3 2.45 -34.50 -9.94
N PRO A 4 1.40 -34.11 -10.66
CA PRO A 4 1.34 -32.80 -11.28
C PRO A 4 0.64 -31.84 -10.31
N PHE A 5 1.36 -31.29 -9.33
CA PHE A 5 0.85 -30.17 -8.53
C PHE A 5 0.98 -28.87 -9.32
N LYS A 6 0.11 -28.69 -10.33
CA LYS A 6 -0.18 -27.36 -10.89
C LYS A 6 -1.18 -26.69 -9.96
N PHE A 7 -0.69 -25.96 -8.96
CA PHE A 7 -1.53 -25.05 -8.17
C PHE A 7 -1.96 -23.89 -9.07
N GLY A 8 -3.16 -24.01 -9.64
CA GLY A 8 -3.83 -22.91 -10.34
C GLY A 8 -4.31 -21.85 -9.34
N TYR A 9 -4.39 -20.59 -9.80
CA TYR A 9 -4.84 -19.41 -9.05
C TYR A 9 -6.19 -19.60 -8.31
N LYS A 10 -7.00 -20.58 -8.70
CA LYS A 10 -8.30 -20.94 -8.09
C LYS A 10 -8.18 -21.67 -6.74
N SER A 11 -7.01 -22.21 -6.40
CA SER A 11 -6.81 -23.00 -5.16
C SER A 11 -6.40 -22.15 -3.95
N VAL A 12 -6.01 -20.90 -4.17
CA VAL A 12 -5.51 -19.98 -3.14
C VAL A 12 -6.53 -19.70 -2.02
N PRO A 13 -7.83 -19.49 -2.30
CA PRO A 13 -8.82 -19.28 -1.24
C PRO A 13 -9.00 -20.53 -0.35
N LEU A 14 -8.91 -21.73 -0.94
CA LEU A 14 -9.06 -22.99 -0.21
C LEU A 14 -7.88 -23.26 0.73
N ILE A 15 -6.65 -22.93 0.32
CA ILE A 15 -5.46 -23.01 1.20
C ILE A 15 -5.62 -22.08 2.40
N ILE A 16 -6.14 -20.87 2.20
CA ILE A 16 -6.30 -19.89 3.26
C ILE A 16 -7.40 -20.31 4.24
N VAL A 17 -8.51 -20.87 3.75
CA VAL A 17 -9.55 -21.46 4.60
C VAL A 17 -8.99 -22.65 5.40
N TRP A 18 -8.15 -23.48 4.78
CA TRP A 18 -7.45 -24.57 5.46
C TRP A 18 -6.51 -24.05 6.56
N LEU A 19 -5.73 -23.02 6.26
CA LEU A 19 -4.85 -22.35 7.23
C LEU A 19 -5.66 -21.71 8.38
N MET A 20 -6.83 -21.11 8.10
CA MET A 20 -7.74 -20.57 9.13
C MET A 20 -8.23 -21.64 10.09
N THR A 21 -8.48 -22.84 9.56
CA THR A 21 -8.95 -23.96 10.36
C THR A 21 -7.83 -24.59 11.20
N LEU A 22 -6.57 -24.49 10.75
CA LEU A 22 -5.40 -25.12 11.39
C LEU A 22 -4.66 -24.22 12.39
N PHE A 23 -4.51 -22.92 12.09
CA PHE A 23 -3.67 -21.99 12.85
C PHE A 23 -4.46 -20.99 13.71
N GLY A 24 -5.81 -21.01 13.62
CA GLY A 24 -6.69 -20.09 14.35
C GLY A 24 -6.76 -18.70 13.71
N SER A 25 -7.85 -17.98 13.99
CA SER A 25 -8.13 -16.67 13.37
C SER A 25 -7.15 -15.58 13.80
N SER A 26 -6.55 -15.67 14.99
CA SER A 26 -5.58 -14.69 15.50
C SER A 26 -4.28 -14.69 14.71
N PHE A 27 -3.72 -15.88 14.42
CA PHE A 27 -2.45 -16.00 13.68
C PHE A 27 -2.54 -15.40 12.28
N ILE A 28 -3.70 -15.54 11.62
CA ILE A 28 -3.89 -15.00 10.28
C ILE A 28 -4.06 -13.49 10.30
N GLN A 29 -4.63 -12.93 11.38
CA GLN A 29 -4.68 -11.48 11.56
C GLN A 29 -3.27 -10.90 11.76
N ASP A 30 -2.44 -11.56 12.57
CA ASP A 30 -1.04 -11.15 12.77
C ASP A 30 -0.25 -11.25 11.46
N LEU A 31 -0.39 -12.36 10.73
CA LEU A 31 0.25 -12.54 9.43
C LEU A 31 -0.23 -11.50 8.39
N ALA A 32 -1.53 -11.20 8.36
CA ALA A 32 -2.09 -10.19 7.47
C ALA A 32 -1.55 -8.80 7.79
N PHE A 33 -1.40 -8.49 9.09
CA PHE A 33 -0.83 -7.24 9.55
C PHE A 33 0.65 -7.15 9.16
N ASP A 34 1.45 -8.19 9.41
CA ASP A 34 2.87 -8.23 9.07
C ASP A 34 3.10 -8.15 7.55
N LEU A 35 2.27 -8.81 6.75
CA LEU A 35 2.32 -8.74 5.30
C LEU A 35 1.99 -7.33 4.80
N SER A 36 0.96 -6.71 5.37
CA SER A 36 0.58 -5.33 5.06
C SER A 36 1.69 -4.35 5.42
N PHE A 37 2.26 -4.51 6.61
CA PHE A 37 3.32 -3.68 7.13
C PHE A 37 4.60 -3.81 6.31
N SER A 38 5.02 -5.03 5.99
CA SER A 38 6.19 -5.29 5.16
C SER A 38 6.03 -4.78 3.73
N THR A 39 4.82 -4.87 3.16
CA THR A 39 4.53 -4.28 1.84
C THR A 39 4.58 -2.75 1.90
N PHE A 40 4.04 -2.15 2.96
CA PHE A 40 4.02 -0.69 3.14
C PHE A 40 5.42 -0.13 3.41
N SER A 41 6.17 -0.72 4.35
CA SER A 41 7.52 -0.31 4.71
C SER A 41 8.61 -0.86 3.78
N GLY A 42 8.29 -1.80 2.90
CA GLY A 42 9.23 -2.41 1.98
C GLY A 42 9.73 -1.43 0.93
N ASP A 43 11.03 -1.47 0.68
CA ASP A 43 11.66 -0.71 -0.40
C ASP A 43 11.18 -1.30 -1.75
N ASN A 44 10.83 -0.45 -2.72
CA ASN A 44 10.42 -0.78 -4.10
C ASN A 44 9.07 -1.51 -4.31
N ILE A 45 8.20 -1.61 -3.30
CA ILE A 45 6.86 -2.18 -3.48
C ILE A 45 5.82 -1.07 -3.64
N TYR A 46 5.35 -0.82 -4.86
CA TYR A 46 4.37 0.24 -5.16
C TYR A 46 2.98 -0.28 -5.54
N ASN A 47 2.83 -1.59 -5.78
CA ASN A 47 1.55 -2.20 -6.14
C ASN A 47 0.86 -2.78 -4.90
N PHE A 48 -0.09 -2.04 -4.33
CA PHE A 48 -0.94 -2.54 -3.23
C PHE A 48 -2.22 -3.22 -3.72
N GLY A 49 -2.56 -3.10 -5.01
CA GLY A 49 -3.79 -3.65 -5.57
C GLY A 49 -3.85 -5.17 -5.45
N GLU A 50 -2.74 -5.87 -5.71
CA GLU A 50 -2.65 -7.32 -5.55
C GLU A 50 -2.82 -7.75 -4.09
N LEU A 51 -2.22 -7.01 -3.17
CA LEU A 51 -2.34 -7.26 -1.73
C LEU A 51 -3.78 -7.03 -1.26
N LEU A 52 -4.41 -5.92 -1.64
CA LEU A 52 -5.79 -5.58 -1.29
C LEU A 52 -6.81 -6.58 -1.88
N ALA A 53 -6.51 -7.17 -3.03
CA ALA A 53 -7.31 -8.25 -3.62
C ALA A 53 -7.19 -9.58 -2.85
N HIS A 54 -6.11 -9.77 -2.09
CA HIS A 54 -5.82 -11.02 -1.41
C HIS A 54 -6.77 -11.26 -0.20
N PRO A 55 -7.39 -12.45 -0.07
CA PRO A 55 -8.38 -12.69 0.98
C PRO A 55 -7.80 -12.71 2.40
N ILE A 56 -6.47 -12.87 2.56
CA ILE A 56 -5.80 -12.68 3.87
C ILE A 56 -5.98 -11.25 4.38
N ILE A 57 -6.01 -10.25 3.51
CA ILE A 57 -6.17 -8.87 3.95
C ILE A 57 -7.60 -8.59 4.42
N LYS A 58 -8.59 -9.29 3.85
CA LYS A 58 -9.99 -9.18 4.30
C LYS A 58 -10.20 -9.71 5.71
N SER A 59 -9.32 -10.55 6.26
CA SER A 59 -9.44 -11.00 7.66
C SER A 59 -9.06 -9.92 8.68
N LEU A 60 -8.45 -8.81 8.24
CA LEU A 60 -8.20 -7.63 9.09
C LEU A 60 -9.47 -6.81 9.32
N LEU A 61 -10.47 -6.91 8.43
CA LEU A 61 -11.73 -6.18 8.55
C LEU A 61 -12.51 -6.63 9.80
N GLY A 62 -12.91 -5.68 10.63
CA GLY A 62 -13.62 -5.94 11.89
C GLY A 62 -12.71 -6.25 13.09
N THR A 63 -11.39 -6.12 12.94
CA THR A 63 -10.41 -6.32 14.02
C THR A 63 -9.86 -4.99 14.55
N LYS A 64 -9.14 -5.04 15.67
CA LYS A 64 -8.46 -3.86 16.26
C LYS A 64 -7.40 -3.24 15.32
N VAL A 65 -6.84 -4.05 14.42
CA VAL A 65 -5.83 -3.62 13.43
C VAL A 65 -6.42 -3.30 12.06
N GLY A 66 -7.75 -3.35 11.92
CA GLY A 66 -8.45 -3.08 10.66
C GLY A 66 -8.21 -1.67 10.11
N TYR A 67 -7.74 -0.73 10.92
CA TYR A 67 -7.36 0.61 10.45
C TYR A 67 -6.27 0.58 9.36
N PHE A 68 -5.36 -0.39 9.41
CA PHE A 68 -4.25 -0.48 8.46
C PHE A 68 -4.73 -0.86 7.06
N TYR A 69 -5.83 -1.63 6.96
CA TYR A 69 -6.50 -1.89 5.69
C TYR A 69 -6.99 -0.59 5.05
N TYR A 70 -7.66 0.27 5.82
CA TYR A 70 -8.19 1.54 5.31
C TYR A 70 -7.07 2.51 4.94
N ILE A 71 -5.94 2.49 5.64
CA ILE A 71 -4.74 3.25 5.25
C ILE A 71 -4.25 2.78 3.88
N LEU A 72 -4.03 1.48 3.69
CA LEU A 72 -3.59 0.93 2.39
C LEU A 72 -4.59 1.22 1.28
N GLN A 73 -5.89 1.10 1.56
CA GLN A 73 -6.95 1.41 0.60
C GLN A 73 -6.95 2.90 0.21
N SER A 74 -6.73 3.80 1.17
CA SER A 74 -6.65 5.25 0.92
C SER A 74 -5.44 5.60 0.06
N VAL A 75 -4.29 4.98 0.33
CA VAL A 75 -3.08 5.14 -0.48
C VAL A 75 -3.28 4.60 -1.91
N ASN A 76 -3.95 3.45 -2.06
CA ASN A 76 -4.21 2.84 -3.37
C ASN A 76 -5.26 3.60 -4.20
N SER A 77 -6.20 4.30 -3.55
CA SER A 77 -7.23 5.12 -4.21
C SER A 77 -6.88 6.61 -4.27
N TRP A 78 -5.66 6.96 -3.88
CA TRP A 78 -5.14 8.32 -3.81
C TRP A 78 -6.01 9.30 -3.01
N ASN A 79 -6.72 8.81 -2.00
CA ASN A 79 -7.48 9.64 -1.08
C ASN A 79 -6.57 10.12 0.07
N LEU A 80 -5.72 11.12 -0.23
CA LEU A 80 -4.78 11.67 0.74
C LEU A 80 -5.48 12.30 1.96
N ALA A 81 -6.66 12.90 1.77
CA ALA A 81 -7.43 13.48 2.87
C ALA A 81 -7.88 12.40 3.87
N HIS A 82 -8.37 11.28 3.37
CA HIS A 82 -8.76 10.15 4.22
C HIS A 82 -7.55 9.46 4.87
N TYR A 83 -6.42 9.38 4.15
CA TYR A 83 -5.17 8.91 4.74
C TYR A 83 -4.69 9.79 5.91
N GLU A 84 -4.69 11.12 5.73
CA GLU A 84 -4.31 12.07 6.79
C GLU A 84 -5.23 11.96 8.01
N GLU A 85 -6.54 11.82 7.79
CA GLU A 85 -7.53 11.60 8.84
C GLU A 85 -7.27 10.29 9.61
N LEU A 86 -7.05 9.17 8.90
CA LEU A 86 -6.75 7.88 9.52
C LEU A 86 -5.44 7.90 10.30
N CYS A 87 -4.41 8.56 9.77
CA CYS A 87 -3.14 8.76 10.47
C CYS A 87 -3.32 9.58 11.75
N HIS A 88 -4.16 10.60 11.73
CA HIS A 88 -4.46 11.39 12.92
C HIS A 88 -5.24 10.58 13.97
N MET A 89 -6.29 9.86 13.55
CA MET A 89 -7.13 9.03 14.41
C MET A 89 -6.37 7.87 15.05
N HIS A 90 -5.43 7.27 14.32
CA HIS A 90 -4.62 6.14 14.77
C HIS A 90 -3.18 6.53 15.11
N SER A 91 -2.91 7.81 15.34
CA SER A 91 -1.57 8.33 15.64
C SER A 91 -0.90 7.60 16.80
N ALA A 92 -1.63 7.33 17.90
CA ALA A 92 -1.09 6.57 19.03
C ALA A 92 -0.63 5.15 18.67
N ALA A 93 -1.35 4.46 17.76
CA ALA A 93 -0.99 3.12 17.31
C ALA A 93 0.19 3.16 16.32
N LEU A 94 0.24 4.16 15.44
CA LEU A 94 1.33 4.36 14.49
C LEU A 94 2.63 4.76 15.20
N SER A 95 2.54 5.66 16.19
CA SER A 95 3.67 6.07 17.02
C SER A 95 4.16 4.96 17.96
N ALA A 96 3.32 3.97 18.28
CA ALA A 96 3.77 2.79 19.01
C ALA A 96 4.71 1.89 18.18
N GLN A 97 4.74 2.07 16.85
CA GLN A 97 5.60 1.30 15.97
C GLN A 97 6.88 2.08 15.61
N PRO A 98 8.03 1.72 16.23
CA PRO A 98 9.29 2.44 16.01
C PRO A 98 9.78 2.34 14.56
N ALA A 99 9.39 1.28 13.85
CA ALA A 99 9.72 1.11 12.44
C ALA A 99 9.06 2.16 11.53
N LEU A 100 7.84 2.62 11.86
CA LEU A 100 7.16 3.69 11.12
C LEU A 100 7.83 5.04 11.37
N ILE A 101 8.13 5.36 12.63
CA ILE A 101 8.80 6.61 13.00
C ILE A 101 10.17 6.70 12.31
N LYS A 102 10.94 5.61 12.34
CA LYS A 102 12.26 5.56 11.70
C LYS A 102 12.18 5.73 10.18
N ASN A 103 11.12 5.23 9.55
CA ASN A 103 10.94 5.24 8.10
C ASN A 103 9.97 6.31 7.59
N GLU A 104 9.54 7.25 8.44
CA GLU A 104 8.52 8.26 8.09
C GLU A 104 8.85 9.01 6.80
N LYS A 105 10.09 9.50 6.68
CA LYS A 105 10.56 10.19 5.47
C LYS A 105 10.48 9.31 4.23
N LYS A 106 10.88 8.04 4.34
CA LYS A 106 10.78 7.07 3.23
C LYS A 106 9.33 6.80 2.84
N LEU A 107 8.43 6.73 3.81
CA LEU A 107 7.00 6.51 3.56
C LEU A 107 6.36 7.70 2.85
N LEU A 108 6.70 8.93 3.26
CA LEU A 108 6.25 10.14 2.57
C LEU A 108 6.76 10.19 1.12
N GLU A 109 8.03 9.89 0.90
CA GLU A 109 8.58 9.77 -0.47
C GLU A 109 7.84 8.71 -1.28
N LYS A 110 7.57 7.55 -0.68
CA LYS A 110 6.82 6.46 -1.32
C LYS A 110 5.41 6.88 -1.71
N ILE A 111 4.69 7.57 -0.82
CA ILE A 111 3.36 8.13 -1.09
C ILE A 111 3.42 9.11 -2.26
N ASN A 112 4.41 9.99 -2.31
CA ASN A 112 4.54 10.93 -3.40
C ASN A 112 4.87 10.26 -4.75
N ILE A 113 5.65 9.17 -4.75
CA ILE A 113 5.90 8.37 -5.96
C ILE A 113 4.61 7.67 -6.44
N LEU A 114 3.80 7.16 -5.51
CA LEU A 114 2.50 6.56 -5.83
C LEU A 114 1.53 7.57 -6.42
N CYS A 115 1.53 8.81 -5.91
CA CYS A 115 0.81 9.93 -6.53
C CYS A 115 1.18 10.08 -7.99
N LEU A 116 2.48 10.17 -8.24
CA LEU A 116 3.02 10.41 -9.57
C LEU A 116 2.62 9.29 -10.52
N MET A 117 2.74 8.02 -10.09
CA MET A 117 2.28 6.87 -10.87
C MET A 117 0.80 7.01 -11.21
N GLU A 118 -0.05 7.32 -10.24
CA GLU A 118 -1.49 7.43 -10.46
C GLU A 118 -1.84 8.58 -11.43
N ILE A 119 -1.17 9.73 -11.33
CA ILE A 119 -1.32 10.84 -12.27
C ILE A 119 -0.96 10.39 -13.69
N ILE A 120 0.17 9.70 -13.85
CA ILE A 120 0.64 9.21 -15.15
C ILE A 120 -0.33 8.16 -15.72
N PHE A 121 -0.83 7.24 -14.88
CA PHE A 121 -1.78 6.19 -15.30
C PHE A 121 -3.14 6.75 -15.72
N ASN A 122 -3.61 7.82 -15.08
CA ASN A 122 -4.88 8.46 -15.41
C ASN A 122 -4.76 9.52 -16.52
N TYR A 123 -3.53 9.85 -16.96
CA TYR A 123 -3.32 10.87 -17.98
C TYR A 123 -3.72 10.34 -19.37
N PRO A 124 -4.43 11.12 -20.19
CA PRO A 124 -4.87 10.67 -21.51
C PRO A 124 -3.68 10.33 -22.41
N PHE A 125 -3.72 9.18 -23.08
CA PHE A 125 -2.63 8.65 -23.90
C PHE A 125 -2.23 9.55 -25.08
N ASP A 126 -3.13 10.43 -25.53
CA ASP A 126 -2.88 11.37 -26.64
C ASP A 126 -2.00 12.55 -26.24
N ASP A 127 -1.97 12.91 -24.94
CA ASP A 127 -1.12 13.99 -24.44
C ASP A 127 0.02 13.38 -23.62
N ARG A 128 1.25 13.58 -24.07
CA ARG A 128 2.44 13.01 -23.43
C ARG A 128 3.17 14.01 -22.54
N THR A 129 2.60 15.20 -22.33
CA THR A 129 3.27 16.26 -21.58
C THR A 129 2.47 16.63 -20.33
N ILE A 130 2.91 16.12 -19.19
CA ILE A 130 2.32 16.46 -17.88
C ILE A 130 3.00 17.73 -17.35
N LEU A 131 2.22 18.77 -17.09
CA LEU A 131 2.73 20.02 -16.53
C LEU A 131 3.17 19.81 -15.07
N LEU A 132 4.39 20.25 -14.71
CA LEU A 132 4.90 20.15 -13.33
C LEU A 132 3.96 20.78 -12.29
N LYS A 133 3.25 21.86 -12.66
CA LYS A 133 2.27 22.52 -11.79
C LYS A 133 1.11 21.60 -11.41
N LEU A 134 0.64 20.76 -12.33
CA LEU A 134 -0.42 19.79 -12.06
C LEU A 134 0.04 18.75 -11.03
N ILE A 135 1.29 18.29 -11.14
CA ILE A 135 1.87 17.34 -10.19
C ILE A 135 2.05 18.00 -8.81
N ALA A 136 2.53 19.25 -8.76
CA ALA A 136 2.69 20.02 -7.53
C ALA A 136 1.35 20.22 -6.80
N GLU A 137 0.29 20.57 -7.52
CA GLU A 137 -1.07 20.74 -6.97
C GLU A 137 -1.61 19.43 -6.37
N ARG A 138 -1.32 18.29 -7.00
CA ARG A 138 -1.82 16.97 -6.56
C ARG A 138 -1.00 16.34 -5.44
N THR A 139 0.31 16.55 -5.44
CA THR A 139 1.22 16.06 -4.39
C THR A 139 1.31 16.99 -3.18
N LYS A 140 0.74 18.20 -3.27
CA LYS A 140 0.91 19.28 -2.28
C LYS A 140 2.38 19.66 -2.05
N LEU A 141 3.24 19.44 -3.05
CA LEU A 141 4.68 19.75 -3.00
C LEU A 141 5.00 21.04 -3.73
N SER A 142 6.16 21.63 -3.42
CA SER A 142 6.71 22.72 -4.23
C SER A 142 7.18 22.20 -5.59
N ILE A 143 7.34 23.09 -6.58
CA ILE A 143 7.83 22.71 -7.92
C ILE A 143 9.24 22.09 -7.82
N GLU A 144 10.09 22.62 -6.95
CA GLU A 144 11.46 22.13 -6.72
C GLU A 144 11.45 20.69 -6.17
N ASP A 145 10.57 20.40 -5.21
CA ASP A 145 10.42 19.06 -4.64
C ASP A 145 9.85 18.07 -5.67
N VAL A 146 8.98 18.53 -6.56
CA VAL A 146 8.45 17.71 -7.66
C VAL A 146 9.56 17.34 -8.66
N GLU A 147 10.46 18.27 -9.00
CA GLU A 147 11.60 17.97 -9.86
C GLU A 147 12.52 16.93 -9.22
N TYR A 148 12.84 17.09 -7.93
CA TYR A 148 13.63 16.12 -7.18
C TYR A 148 12.96 14.73 -7.17
N LEU A 149 11.66 14.69 -6.92
CA LEU A 149 10.87 13.47 -6.93
C LEU A 149 10.90 12.78 -8.29
N LEU A 150 10.76 13.54 -9.38
CA LEU A 150 10.83 13.01 -10.74
C LEU A 150 12.20 12.38 -11.03
N MET A 151 13.29 13.10 -10.74
CA MET A 151 14.65 12.59 -10.90
C MET A 151 14.87 11.29 -10.13
N LYS A 152 14.36 11.23 -8.89
CA LYS A 152 14.44 10.04 -8.05
C LYS A 152 13.61 8.89 -8.62
N SER A 153 12.38 9.16 -9.07
CA SER A 153 11.47 8.14 -9.61
C SER A 153 12.00 7.49 -10.90
N LEU A 154 12.71 8.26 -11.74
CA LEU A 154 13.37 7.76 -12.95
C LEU A 154 14.63 6.95 -12.67
N SER A 155 15.20 7.06 -11.46
CA SER A 155 16.39 6.32 -11.04
C SER A 155 16.06 5.00 -10.33
N LEU A 156 14.78 4.69 -10.11
CA LEU A 156 14.30 3.50 -9.41
C LEU A 156 14.11 2.28 -10.33
#